data_AF-A0A6P2B336-F1
#
_entry.id   AF-A0A6P2B336-F1
#
_cell.length_a   1.000
_cell.length_b   1.000
_cell.length_c   1.000
_cell.angle_alpha   90.00
_cell.angle_beta   90.00
_cell.angle_gamma   90.00
#
_symmetry.space_group_name_H-M   'P 1'
#
loop_
_entity.id
_entity.type
_entity.pdbx_description
1 polymer ?
#
loop_
_entity_poly.entity_id
_entity_poly.type
_entity_poly.pdbx_seq_one_letter_code
_entity_poly.pdbx_strand_id
1 'polypeptide(L)'
;ANASSNPCRLGTLCPPGGADEGVSVQVSAYCPIQKRGGSTLICCEYITLRGTAAALERIGGVISALMIPELPKFIWWKATPQPDYPLFERLSEYCDCLIVDSSSFVQPEVDLRCLGDLLADRLVVADLNWRRLAPWQELTAEAFDPPERRNHIWEVDQVVIDYEKGNPAQALMFLGWLASRLQWTPMSYSYEGGDYDIRRAQFLGKHQRTVEVELAGIPTADWGEVPGDLISLKLASTNPKADCGTVLCSETTGCMRMEAGGGAQSLRINQVSSLTDQKTEQLLGQQLQRWGQEVLYSESMAIAHEILALGDLGK
;
A
#
# COMPACT_ATOMS: atom_id res chain seq x y z
N ALA A 1 14.70 -6.37 10.95
CA ALA A 1 15.97 -7.08 10.81
C ALA A 1 15.93 -8.30 11.72
N ASN A 2 16.31 -9.48 11.22
CA ASN A 2 16.37 -10.67 12.06
C ASN A 2 17.64 -10.59 12.94
N ALA A 3 17.47 -10.31 14.24
CA ALA A 3 18.56 -10.17 15.20
C ALA A 3 19.42 -11.45 15.36
N SER A 4 19.00 -12.56 14.77
CA SER A 4 19.75 -13.83 14.78
C SER A 4 20.77 -13.97 13.65
N SER A 5 20.79 -13.07 12.67
CA SER A 5 21.61 -13.23 11.45
C SER A 5 22.63 -12.12 11.20
N ASN A 6 22.38 -10.88 11.64
CA ASN A 6 23.30 -9.75 11.46
C ASN A 6 23.23 -8.78 12.65
N PRO A 7 24.34 -8.11 13.02
CA PRO A 7 24.31 -7.00 13.97
C PRO A 7 23.35 -5.91 13.46
N CYS A 8 22.56 -5.33 14.34
CA CYS A 8 21.59 -4.30 13.96
C CYS A 8 21.36 -3.28 15.07
N ARG A 9 20.87 -2.10 14.70
CA ARG A 9 20.40 -1.07 15.62
C ARG A 9 18.95 -0.74 15.30
N LEU A 10 18.09 -0.79 16.30
CA LEU A 10 16.70 -0.35 16.23
C LEU A 10 16.54 0.93 17.04
N GLY A 11 16.28 2.04 16.36
CA GLY A 11 15.86 3.29 16.98
C GLY A 11 14.33 3.40 16.98
N THR A 12 13.73 3.63 18.14
CA THR A 12 12.29 3.87 18.28
C THR A 12 12.07 5.28 18.81
N LEU A 13 11.34 6.09 18.06
CA LEU A 13 10.87 7.41 18.49
C LEU A 13 9.45 7.29 19.04
N CYS A 14 9.24 7.74 20.26
CA CYS A 14 7.94 7.69 20.92
C CYS A 14 7.53 9.11 21.33
N PRO A 15 6.65 9.77 20.56
CA PRO A 15 6.07 11.04 20.95
C PRO A 15 4.81 10.85 21.82
N PRO A 16 4.90 10.84 23.17
CA PRO A 16 3.70 10.86 24.00
C PRO A 16 2.95 12.19 23.82
N GLY A 17 1.64 12.16 24.04
CA GLY A 17 0.87 13.39 24.27
C GLY A 17 1.18 13.98 25.65
N GLY A 18 0.98 15.29 25.80
CA GLY A 18 1.16 15.99 27.08
C GLY A 18 2.18 17.14 27.02
N ALA A 19 2.63 17.58 28.19
CA ALA A 19 3.59 18.67 28.32
C ALA A 19 5.00 18.22 27.87
N ASP A 20 5.78 19.18 27.38
CA ASP A 20 7.18 18.96 27.00
C ASP A 20 8.08 18.94 28.25
N GLU A 21 8.50 17.75 28.66
CA GLU A 21 9.43 17.52 29.78
C GLU A 21 10.85 17.18 29.30
N GLY A 22 11.15 17.43 28.01
CA GLY A 22 12.40 17.02 27.36
C GLY A 22 12.37 15.60 26.80
N VAL A 23 13.55 15.07 26.46
CA VAL A 23 13.69 13.71 25.89
C VAL A 23 14.38 12.79 26.89
N SER A 24 13.75 11.65 27.15
CA SER A 24 14.35 10.53 27.87
C SER A 24 14.84 9.47 26.87
N VAL A 25 15.96 8.81 27.19
CA VAL A 25 16.58 7.79 26.34
C VAL A 25 16.74 6.50 27.13
N GLN A 26 16.30 5.39 26.55
CA GLN A 26 16.54 4.05 27.07
C GLN A 26 17.36 3.25 26.04
N VAL A 27 18.46 2.67 26.48
CA VAL A 27 19.34 1.83 25.65
C VAL A 27 19.34 0.40 26.21
N SER A 28 19.13 -0.58 25.35
CA SER A 28 19.26 -2.00 25.68
C SER A 28 19.90 -2.77 24.52
N ALA A 29 20.35 -3.99 24.79
CA ALA A 29 20.88 -4.89 23.78
C ALA A 29 20.19 -6.26 23.89
N TYR A 30 19.86 -6.85 22.76
CA TYR A 30 19.32 -8.20 22.67
C TYR A 30 20.33 -9.11 21.96
N CYS A 31 20.77 -10.15 22.66
CA CYS A 31 21.69 -11.15 22.14
C CYS A 31 21.00 -12.53 22.24
N PRO A 32 20.45 -13.09 21.14
CA PRO A 32 19.84 -14.41 21.18
C PRO A 32 20.87 -15.47 21.60
N ILE A 33 20.59 -16.16 22.72
CA ILE A 33 21.45 -17.22 23.24
C ILE A 33 21.28 -18.46 22.35
N GLN A 34 22.20 -18.68 21.41
CA GLN A 34 22.25 -19.94 20.66
C GLN A 34 22.83 -21.05 21.55
N LYS A 35 22.01 -22.02 21.95
CA LYS A 35 22.41 -23.15 22.82
C LYS A 35 23.33 -24.21 22.14
N ARG A 36 23.91 -23.94 20.97
CA ARG A 36 24.86 -24.84 20.30
C ARG A 36 26.21 -24.15 20.21
N GLY A 37 27.22 -24.77 20.83
CA GLY A 37 28.48 -24.14 21.21
C GLY A 37 29.28 -23.48 20.08
N GLY A 38 30.02 -22.43 20.46
CA GLY A 38 31.13 -21.88 19.70
C GLY A 38 30.83 -20.72 18.74
N SER A 39 29.56 -20.33 18.52
CA SER A 39 29.24 -19.18 17.66
C SER A 39 29.36 -17.84 18.40
N THR A 40 29.94 -16.84 17.73
CA THR A 40 29.95 -15.45 18.18
C THR A 40 28.51 -14.97 18.34
N LEU A 41 28.13 -14.45 19.52
CA LEU A 41 26.81 -13.89 19.74
C LEU A 41 26.62 -12.65 18.86
N ILE A 42 25.64 -12.69 17.97
CA ILE A 42 25.20 -11.52 17.21
C ILE A 42 24.19 -10.78 18.09
N CYS A 43 24.43 -9.51 18.39
CA CYS A 43 23.54 -8.69 19.20
C CYS A 43 22.92 -7.57 18.36
N CYS A 44 21.71 -7.17 18.75
CA CYS A 44 21.10 -5.93 18.26
C CYS A 44 20.93 -4.92 19.39
N GLU A 45 21.24 -3.67 19.08
CA GLU A 45 21.03 -2.52 19.98
C GLU A 45 19.62 -1.97 19.80
N TYR A 46 18.99 -1.59 20.91
CA TYR A 46 17.67 -0.98 20.95
C TYR A 46 17.81 0.37 21.65
N ILE A 47 17.45 1.44 20.95
CA ILE A 47 17.49 2.81 21.46
C ILE A 47 16.09 3.36 21.37
N THR A 48 15.45 3.61 22.52
CA THR A 48 14.12 4.22 22.58
C THR A 48 14.25 5.66 23.07
N LEU A 49 13.81 6.62 22.27
CA LEU A 49 13.74 8.03 22.62
C LEU A 49 12.28 8.41 22.87
N ARG A 50 11.97 8.92 24.07
CA ARG A 50 10.61 9.36 24.44
C ARG A 50 10.61 10.84 24.77
N GLY A 51 9.77 11.60 24.10
CA GLY A 51 9.57 13.04 24.30
C GLY A 51 8.58 13.57 23.28
N THR A 52 7.95 14.72 23.51
CA THR A 52 6.97 15.29 22.57
C THR A 52 7.56 15.46 21.15
N ALA A 53 6.72 15.60 20.13
CA ALA A 53 7.19 15.81 18.76
C ALA A 53 8.20 16.97 18.66
N ALA A 54 7.90 18.10 19.32
CA ALA A 54 8.80 19.25 19.39
C ALA A 54 10.12 18.94 20.12
N ALA A 55 10.10 18.13 21.19
CA ALA A 55 11.31 17.72 21.90
C ALA A 55 12.21 16.82 21.05
N LEU A 56 11.61 15.88 20.32
CA LEU A 56 12.33 15.00 19.39
C LEU A 56 12.91 15.79 18.20
N GLU A 57 12.20 16.78 17.68
CA GLU A 57 12.71 17.68 16.65
C GLU A 57 13.97 18.41 17.10
N ARG A 58 13.98 18.98 18.32
CA ARG A 58 15.16 19.68 18.87
C ARG A 58 16.42 18.81 18.90
N ILE A 59 16.27 17.50 19.05
CA ILE A 59 17.39 16.54 19.06
C ILE A 59 17.54 15.79 17.73
N GLY A 60 16.92 16.26 16.64
CA GLY A 60 16.94 15.57 15.35
C GLY A 60 18.35 15.25 14.84
N GLY A 61 19.33 16.12 15.07
CA GLY A 61 20.74 15.84 14.75
C GLY A 61 21.33 14.67 15.56
N VAL A 62 20.93 14.50 16.82
CA VAL A 62 21.33 13.34 17.65
C VAL A 62 20.68 12.07 17.09
N ILE A 63 19.40 12.13 16.71
CA ILE A 63 18.68 11.01 16.11
C ILE A 63 19.38 10.58 14.80
N SER A 64 19.76 11.53 13.94
CA SER A 64 20.51 11.23 12.72
C SER A 64 21.86 10.58 13.01
N ALA A 65 22.57 11.01 14.05
CA ALA A 65 23.85 10.42 14.46
C ALA A 65 23.71 8.98 15.01
N LEU A 66 22.50 8.49 15.30
CA LEU A 66 22.28 7.09 15.66
C LEU A 66 22.34 6.16 14.44
N MET A 67 22.20 6.68 13.22
CA MET A 67 22.35 5.90 12.00
C MET A 67 23.82 5.51 11.80
N ILE A 68 24.07 4.22 11.55
CA ILE A 68 25.42 3.70 11.38
C ILE A 68 25.85 3.92 9.92
N PRO A 69 26.98 4.59 9.66
CA PRO A 69 27.50 4.75 8.29
C PRO A 69 27.69 3.40 7.59
N GLU A 70 27.52 3.36 6.26
CA GLU A 70 27.72 2.18 5.41
C GLU A 70 26.81 0.97 5.68
N LEU A 71 25.80 1.09 6.56
CA LEU A 71 24.76 0.07 6.75
C LEU A 71 23.43 0.50 6.13
N PRO A 72 22.62 -0.44 5.63
CA PRO A 72 21.25 -0.15 5.19
C PRO A 72 20.41 0.46 6.32
N LYS A 73 19.83 1.64 6.05
CA LYS A 73 18.98 2.42 6.97
C LYS A 73 17.54 2.36 6.48
N PHE A 74 16.69 1.77 7.29
CA PHE A 74 15.25 1.72 7.06
C PHE A 74 14.55 2.60 8.07
N ILE A 75 13.56 3.37 7.60
CA ILE A 75 12.67 4.11 8.48
C ILE A 75 11.29 3.50 8.33
N TRP A 76 10.71 3.00 9.42
CA TRP A 76 9.29 2.71 9.45
C TRP A 76 8.54 3.91 10.01
N TRP A 77 7.88 4.66 9.13
CA TRP A 77 7.09 5.82 9.50
C TRP A 77 5.64 5.39 9.75
N LYS A 78 5.25 5.34 11.03
CA LYS A 78 3.94 4.83 11.49
C LYS A 78 2.78 5.82 11.36
N ALA A 79 3.02 6.97 10.74
CA ALA A 79 2.03 8.03 10.54
C ALA A 79 1.97 8.38 9.06
N THR A 80 1.09 9.31 8.70
CA THR A 80 1.14 9.98 7.41
C THR A 80 2.52 10.64 7.22
N PRO A 81 3.24 10.36 6.11
CA PRO A 81 4.46 11.08 5.76
C PRO A 81 4.19 12.57 5.61
N GLN A 82 5.05 13.41 6.19
CA GLN A 82 4.93 14.87 6.16
C GLN A 82 6.25 15.45 5.66
N PRO A 83 6.40 15.70 4.35
CA PRO A 83 7.64 16.22 3.76
C PRO A 83 8.12 17.51 4.43
N ASP A 84 7.19 18.39 4.80
CA ASP A 84 7.48 19.67 5.45
C ASP A 84 7.84 19.55 6.95
N TYR A 85 7.75 18.35 7.53
CA TYR A 85 8.13 18.13 8.92
C TYR A 85 9.66 17.96 9.02
N PRO A 86 10.41 18.84 9.70
CA PRO A 86 11.87 18.86 9.56
C PRO A 86 12.57 17.57 10.04
N LEU A 87 12.03 16.87 11.04
CA LEU A 87 12.53 15.55 11.44
C LEU A 87 12.26 14.50 10.38
N PHE A 88 11.11 14.55 9.69
CA PHE A 88 10.84 13.64 8.57
C PHE A 88 11.83 13.90 7.44
N GLU A 89 11.95 15.14 6.96
CA GLU A 89 12.89 15.56 5.91
C GLU A 89 14.32 15.10 6.24
N ARG A 90 14.78 15.41 7.45
CA ARG A 90 16.11 15.01 7.90
C ARG A 90 16.28 13.50 7.92
N LEU A 91 15.27 12.72 8.32
CA LEU A 91 15.42 11.27 8.39
C LEU A 91 15.32 10.63 6.99
N SER A 92 14.40 11.09 6.14
CA SER A 92 14.21 10.59 4.78
C SER A 92 15.43 10.85 3.88
N GLU A 93 16.16 11.95 4.09
CA GLU A 93 17.38 12.27 3.34
C GLU A 93 18.50 11.20 3.52
N TYR A 94 18.60 10.58 4.70
CA TYR A 94 19.67 9.62 5.00
C TYR A 94 19.22 8.15 4.92
N CYS A 95 17.94 7.87 4.69
CA CYS A 95 17.43 6.50 4.63
C CYS A 95 17.59 5.89 3.24
N ASP A 96 17.80 4.57 3.22
CA ASP A 96 17.85 3.81 1.97
C ASP A 96 16.46 3.32 1.56
N CYS A 97 15.52 3.27 2.50
CA CYS A 97 14.12 2.91 2.27
C CYS A 97 13.20 3.46 3.36
N LEU A 98 12.19 4.22 2.95
CA LEU A 98 11.05 4.62 3.78
C LEU A 98 9.98 3.53 3.70
N ILE A 99 9.62 2.95 4.84
CA ILE A 99 8.55 1.97 4.99
C ILE A 99 7.33 2.66 5.60
N VAL A 100 6.18 2.51 4.96
CA VAL A 100 4.87 3.01 5.41
C VAL A 100 3.85 1.87 5.41
N ASP A 101 2.71 2.09 6.05
CA ASP A 101 1.56 1.20 5.94
C ASP A 101 0.32 2.05 5.65
N SER A 102 -0.06 2.16 4.37
CA SER A 102 -1.15 3.05 3.94
C SER A 102 -2.53 2.62 4.46
N SER A 103 -2.67 1.43 5.03
CA SER A 103 -3.88 1.01 5.76
C SER A 103 -4.17 1.90 6.98
N SER A 104 -3.15 2.57 7.52
CA SER A 104 -3.24 3.45 8.69
C SER A 104 -3.35 4.95 8.36
N PHE A 105 -3.47 5.29 7.07
CA PHE A 105 -3.58 6.69 6.62
C PHE A 105 -4.87 7.36 7.11
N VAL A 106 -4.74 8.60 7.56
CA VAL A 106 -5.85 9.39 8.10
C VAL A 106 -6.64 10.04 6.97
N GLN A 107 -5.95 10.49 5.91
CA GLN A 107 -6.55 11.04 4.71
C GLN A 107 -6.03 10.27 3.49
N PRO A 108 -6.51 9.04 3.24
CA PRO A 108 -5.86 8.09 2.33
C PRO A 108 -5.53 8.62 0.93
N GLU A 109 -6.42 9.42 0.32
CA GLU A 109 -6.15 10.02 -0.99
C GLU A 109 -5.06 11.10 -0.96
N VAL A 110 -5.10 11.99 0.04
CA VAL A 110 -4.09 13.04 0.22
C VAL A 110 -2.74 12.41 0.54
N ASP A 111 -2.75 11.42 1.43
CA ASP A 111 -1.56 10.74 1.93
C ASP A 111 -0.93 9.85 0.84
N LEU A 112 -1.73 9.17 0.01
CA LEU A 112 -1.23 8.43 -1.16
C LEU A 112 -0.67 9.36 -2.23
N ARG A 113 -1.26 10.54 -2.43
CA ARG A 113 -0.68 11.54 -3.35
C ARG A 113 0.68 12.00 -2.84
N CYS A 114 0.81 12.29 -1.54
CA CYS A 114 2.09 12.61 -0.92
C CYS A 114 3.13 11.49 -1.13
N LEU A 115 2.74 10.21 -1.04
CA LEU A 115 3.64 9.11 -1.39
C LEU A 115 4.08 9.14 -2.85
N GLY A 116 3.16 9.46 -3.77
CA GLY A 116 3.48 9.65 -5.19
C GLY A 116 4.50 10.75 -5.43
N ASP A 117 4.37 11.90 -4.73
CA ASP A 117 5.34 13.00 -4.78
C ASP A 117 6.73 12.55 -4.29
N LEU A 118 6.78 11.85 -3.15
CA LEU A 118 8.03 11.30 -2.61
C LEU A 118 8.71 10.30 -3.56
N LEU A 119 7.92 9.44 -4.22
CA LEU A 119 8.42 8.51 -5.24
C LEU A 119 8.96 9.25 -6.47
N ALA A 120 8.29 10.32 -6.91
CA ALA A 120 8.75 11.16 -8.02
C ALA A 120 10.08 11.87 -7.70
N ASP A 121 10.28 12.25 -6.44
CA ASP A 121 11.54 12.79 -5.90
C ASP A 121 12.62 11.72 -5.64
N ARG A 122 12.39 10.49 -6.14
CA ARG A 122 13.31 9.35 -6.09
C ARG A 122 13.58 8.81 -4.68
N LEU A 123 12.71 9.10 -3.72
CA LEU A 123 12.76 8.42 -2.43
C LEU A 123 12.32 6.96 -2.62
N VAL A 124 13.09 6.02 -2.09
CA VAL A 124 12.72 4.60 -2.13
C VAL A 124 11.66 4.35 -1.06
N VAL A 125 10.41 4.14 -1.49
CA VAL A 125 9.28 3.86 -0.60
C VAL A 125 8.85 2.40 -0.73
N ALA A 126 8.57 1.76 0.41
CA ALA A 126 7.91 0.47 0.49
C ALA A 126 6.63 0.61 1.33
N ASP A 127 5.50 0.26 0.74
CA ASP A 127 4.22 0.23 1.44
C ASP A 127 3.87 -1.20 1.83
N LEU A 128 3.65 -1.45 3.12
CA LEU A 128 3.24 -2.78 3.60
C LEU A 128 1.83 -3.13 3.10
N ASN A 129 0.96 -2.13 2.92
CA ASN A 129 -0.38 -2.34 2.39
C ASN A 129 -0.36 -2.74 0.90
N TRP A 130 0.63 -2.28 0.12
CA TRP A 130 0.87 -2.77 -1.23
C TRP A 130 1.18 -4.27 -1.26
N ARG A 131 1.94 -4.78 -0.28
CA ARG A 131 2.29 -6.21 -0.20
C ARG A 131 1.05 -7.09 0.01
N ARG A 132 0.01 -6.55 0.66
CA ARG A 132 -1.28 -7.23 0.87
C ARG A 132 -2.07 -7.44 -0.43
N LEU A 133 -1.79 -6.64 -1.46
CA LEU A 133 -2.42 -6.76 -2.77
C LEU A 133 -1.89 -7.93 -3.62
N ALA A 134 -0.77 -8.56 -3.23
CA ALA A 134 -0.13 -9.60 -4.04
C ALA A 134 -1.09 -10.74 -4.49
N PRO A 135 -1.97 -11.30 -3.62
CA PRO A 135 -2.91 -12.35 -4.04
C PRO A 135 -3.95 -11.86 -5.05
N TRP A 136 -4.42 -10.61 -4.90
CA TRP A 136 -5.34 -9.98 -5.83
C TRP A 136 -4.68 -9.78 -7.20
N GLN A 137 -3.43 -9.33 -7.21
CA GLN A 137 -2.65 -9.13 -8.43
C GLN A 137 -2.38 -10.47 -9.14
N GLU A 138 -1.99 -11.49 -8.39
CA GLU A 138 -1.71 -12.83 -8.89
C GLU A 138 -2.95 -13.47 -9.53
N LEU A 139 -4.07 -13.53 -8.81
CA LEU A 139 -5.31 -14.12 -9.33
C LEU A 139 -5.91 -13.31 -10.48
N THR A 140 -5.74 -11.99 -10.48
CA THR A 140 -6.17 -11.15 -11.61
C THR A 140 -5.34 -11.45 -12.86
N ALA A 141 -4.04 -11.64 -12.74
CA ALA A 141 -3.18 -12.02 -13.85
C ALA A 141 -3.49 -13.46 -14.33
N GLU A 142 -3.61 -14.41 -13.40
CA GLU A 142 -3.88 -15.82 -13.68
C GLU A 142 -5.20 -16.02 -14.46
N ALA A 143 -6.21 -15.19 -14.21
CA ALA A 143 -7.49 -15.23 -14.94
C ALA A 143 -7.35 -15.05 -16.47
N PHE A 144 -6.20 -14.56 -16.94
CA PHE A 144 -5.86 -14.34 -18.35
C PHE A 144 -4.64 -15.16 -18.84
N ASP A 145 -4.14 -16.10 -18.03
CA ASP A 145 -3.11 -17.06 -18.46
C ASP A 145 -3.58 -17.98 -19.61
N PRO A 146 -4.84 -18.48 -19.64
CA PRO A 146 -5.32 -19.31 -20.73
C PRO A 146 -5.20 -18.60 -22.10
N PRO A 147 -4.65 -19.26 -23.14
CA PRO A 147 -4.41 -18.64 -24.45
C PRO A 147 -5.65 -17.98 -25.08
N GLU A 148 -6.82 -18.60 -24.89
CA GLU A 148 -8.10 -18.12 -25.39
C GLU A 148 -8.58 -16.83 -24.72
N ARG A 149 -8.08 -16.49 -23.52
CA ARG A 149 -8.46 -15.27 -22.77
C ARG A 149 -7.39 -14.20 -22.77
N ARG A 150 -6.12 -14.58 -22.97
CA ARG A 150 -4.97 -13.67 -22.86
C ARG A 150 -5.11 -12.38 -23.66
N ASN A 151 -5.65 -12.46 -24.88
CA ASN A 151 -5.86 -11.28 -25.71
C ASN A 151 -7.15 -10.51 -25.38
N HIS A 152 -8.09 -11.13 -24.67
CA HIS A 152 -9.34 -10.50 -24.27
C HIS A 152 -9.19 -9.55 -23.09
N ILE A 153 -8.06 -9.57 -22.35
CA ILE A 153 -7.80 -8.54 -21.32
C ILE A 153 -7.87 -7.11 -21.88
N TRP A 154 -7.47 -6.93 -23.15
CA TRP A 154 -7.53 -5.64 -23.84
C TRP A 154 -8.95 -5.21 -24.20
N GLU A 155 -9.94 -6.09 -24.02
CA GLU A 155 -11.34 -5.79 -24.24
C GLU A 155 -12.05 -5.23 -22.99
N VAL A 156 -11.42 -5.30 -21.82
CA VAL A 156 -11.98 -4.77 -20.57
C VAL A 156 -12.21 -3.27 -20.69
N ASP A 157 -13.46 -2.84 -20.46
CA ASP A 157 -13.88 -1.44 -20.44
C ASP A 157 -14.79 -1.08 -19.26
N GLN A 158 -15.09 -2.05 -18.40
CA GLN A 158 -15.85 -1.85 -17.18
C GLN A 158 -15.12 -2.54 -16.03
N VAL A 159 -14.77 -1.76 -15.01
CA VAL A 159 -14.11 -2.25 -13.80
C VAL A 159 -14.90 -1.80 -12.57
N VAL A 160 -15.15 -2.73 -11.66
CA VAL A 160 -15.69 -2.42 -10.33
C VAL A 160 -14.74 -3.01 -9.30
N ILE A 161 -14.33 -2.20 -8.32
CA ILE A 161 -13.50 -2.62 -7.20
C ILE A 161 -14.24 -2.26 -5.92
N ASP A 162 -14.64 -3.29 -5.18
CA ASP A 162 -15.23 -3.12 -3.86
C ASP A 162 -14.13 -3.28 -2.80
N TYR A 163 -14.14 -2.42 -1.80
CA TYR A 163 -13.23 -2.46 -0.66
C TYR A 163 -13.98 -2.14 0.63
N GLU A 164 -13.41 -2.45 1.79
CA GLU A 164 -14.01 -2.10 3.07
C GLU A 164 -14.13 -0.58 3.22
N LYS A 165 -15.34 -0.10 3.53
CA LYS A 165 -15.60 1.33 3.68
C LYS A 165 -14.67 1.94 4.75
N GLY A 166 -14.01 3.04 4.43
CA GLY A 166 -13.13 3.77 5.35
C GLY A 166 -11.82 4.18 4.69
N ASN A 167 -11.01 3.21 4.25
CA ASN A 167 -9.71 3.48 3.65
C ASN A 167 -9.63 2.96 2.19
N PRO A 168 -9.69 3.84 1.16
CA PRO A 168 -9.60 3.43 -0.25
C PRO A 168 -8.18 3.11 -0.74
N ALA A 169 -7.16 3.10 0.13
CA ALA A 169 -5.77 3.04 -0.32
C ALA A 169 -5.46 1.79 -1.15
N GLN A 170 -5.93 0.61 -0.71
CA GLN A 170 -5.77 -0.63 -1.48
C GLN A 170 -6.46 -0.56 -2.84
N ALA A 171 -7.70 -0.08 -2.90
CA ALA A 171 -8.46 0.05 -4.14
C ALA A 171 -7.79 0.99 -5.14
N LEU A 172 -7.28 2.14 -4.68
CA LEU A 172 -6.56 3.10 -5.52
C LEU A 172 -5.22 2.57 -6.02
N MET A 173 -4.43 1.92 -5.15
CA MET A 173 -3.17 1.30 -5.55
C MET A 173 -3.40 0.12 -6.52
N PHE A 174 -4.44 -0.68 -6.29
CA PHE A 174 -4.80 -1.78 -7.17
C PHE A 174 -5.29 -1.28 -8.54
N LEU A 175 -6.09 -0.22 -8.57
CA LEU A 175 -6.47 0.45 -9.81
C LEU A 175 -5.24 1.00 -10.55
N GLY A 176 -4.32 1.65 -9.84
CA GLY A 176 -3.04 2.12 -10.40
C GLY A 176 -2.23 0.99 -11.02
N TRP A 177 -2.18 -0.17 -10.36
CA TRP A 177 -1.54 -1.38 -10.90
C TRP A 177 -2.20 -1.88 -12.18
N LEU A 178 -3.53 -2.05 -12.16
CA LEU A 178 -4.29 -2.53 -13.31
C LEU A 178 -4.11 -1.60 -14.51
N ALA A 179 -4.29 -0.30 -14.31
CA ALA A 179 -4.12 0.72 -15.33
C ALA A 179 -2.68 0.77 -15.87
N SER A 180 -1.68 0.64 -15.00
CA SER A 180 -0.26 0.57 -15.39
C SER A 180 0.04 -0.66 -16.26
N ARG A 181 -0.48 -1.85 -15.90
CA ARG A 181 -0.28 -3.07 -16.70
C ARG A 181 -1.04 -3.04 -18.03
N LEU A 182 -2.21 -2.40 -18.06
CA LEU A 182 -3.06 -2.30 -19.25
C LEU A 182 -2.83 -1.03 -20.08
N GLN A 183 -1.83 -0.23 -19.71
CA GLN A 183 -1.44 1.00 -20.43
C GLN A 183 -2.61 1.96 -20.58
N TRP A 184 -3.41 2.09 -19.52
CA TRP A 184 -4.52 3.02 -19.44
C TRP A 184 -4.02 4.39 -19.01
N THR A 185 -4.50 5.43 -19.67
CA THR A 185 -4.21 6.83 -19.31
C THR A 185 -5.40 7.42 -18.55
N PRO A 186 -5.23 7.93 -17.32
CA PRO A 186 -6.32 8.56 -16.57
C PRO A 186 -6.91 9.77 -17.34
N MET A 187 -8.24 9.88 -17.38
CA MET A 187 -8.95 11.00 -18.03
C MET A 187 -9.77 11.83 -17.03
N SER A 188 -10.44 11.18 -16.08
CA SER A 188 -11.20 11.87 -15.04
C SER A 188 -11.22 11.05 -13.75
N TYR A 189 -11.38 11.72 -12.63
CA TYR A 189 -11.60 11.13 -11.31
C TYR A 189 -12.57 12.00 -10.51
N SER A 190 -13.55 11.40 -9.86
CA SER A 190 -14.52 12.10 -9.02
C SER A 190 -14.94 11.27 -7.81
N TYR A 191 -15.28 11.98 -6.73
CA TYR A 191 -15.88 11.41 -5.53
C TYR A 191 -17.35 11.81 -5.45
N GLU A 192 -18.25 10.83 -5.56
CA GLU A 192 -19.71 11.05 -5.53
C GLU A 192 -20.28 10.91 -4.11
N GLY A 193 -19.57 10.22 -3.21
CA GLY A 193 -20.03 9.96 -1.85
C GLY A 193 -21.16 8.93 -1.79
N GLY A 194 -22.16 9.19 -0.95
CA GLY A 194 -23.29 8.29 -0.70
C GLY A 194 -22.97 7.14 0.26
N ASP A 195 -23.89 6.18 0.39
CA ASP A 195 -23.77 5.09 1.36
C ASP A 195 -22.54 4.20 1.12
N TYR A 196 -22.02 4.19 -0.11
CA TYR A 196 -20.86 3.41 -0.53
C TYR A 196 -19.61 4.24 -0.86
N ASP A 197 -19.59 5.55 -0.54
CA ASP A 197 -18.45 6.44 -0.82
C ASP A 197 -17.89 6.27 -2.25
N ILE A 198 -18.78 6.32 -3.24
CA ILE A 198 -18.45 5.95 -4.63
C ILE A 198 -17.40 6.89 -5.19
N ARG A 199 -16.37 6.31 -5.81
CA ARG A 199 -15.40 7.01 -6.66
C ARG A 199 -15.58 6.53 -8.09
N ARG A 200 -15.62 7.45 -9.04
CA ARG A 200 -15.61 7.13 -10.46
C ARG A 200 -14.31 7.59 -11.10
N ALA A 201 -13.79 6.76 -11.99
CA ALA A 201 -12.65 7.12 -12.81
C ALA A 201 -12.89 6.69 -14.25
N GLN A 202 -12.39 7.50 -15.19
CA GLN A 202 -12.38 7.15 -16.60
C GLN A 202 -10.95 7.10 -17.10
N PHE A 203 -10.67 6.14 -17.97
CA PHE A 203 -9.37 6.00 -18.60
C PHE A 203 -9.50 5.84 -20.11
N LEU A 204 -8.44 6.21 -20.82
CA LEU A 204 -8.24 5.87 -22.22
C LEU A 204 -7.33 4.64 -22.31
N GLY A 205 -7.88 3.53 -22.74
CA GLY A 205 -7.14 2.31 -23.02
C GLY A 205 -6.63 2.22 -24.45
N LYS A 206 -6.07 1.06 -24.82
CA LYS A 206 -5.63 0.80 -26.20
C LYS A 206 -6.80 0.94 -27.19
N HIS A 207 -6.46 1.34 -28.41
CA HIS A 207 -7.43 1.56 -29.50
C HIS A 207 -8.52 2.62 -29.17
N GLN A 208 -8.19 3.60 -28.32
CA GLN A 208 -9.11 4.68 -27.93
C GLN A 208 -10.37 4.18 -27.22
N ARG A 209 -10.29 3.03 -26.55
CA ARG A 209 -11.40 2.49 -25.76
C ARG A 209 -11.48 3.24 -24.43
N THR A 210 -12.63 3.82 -24.14
CA THR A 210 -12.91 4.37 -22.80
C THR A 210 -13.14 3.22 -21.82
N VAL A 211 -12.48 3.28 -20.67
CA VAL A 211 -12.66 2.34 -19.57
C VAL A 211 -13.33 3.08 -18.42
N GLU A 212 -14.48 2.59 -18.00
CA GLU A 212 -15.24 3.11 -16.85
C GLU A 212 -14.89 2.30 -15.60
N VAL A 213 -14.55 3.00 -14.53
CA VAL A 213 -14.17 2.39 -13.25
C VAL A 213 -15.03 2.94 -12.12
N GLU A 214 -15.54 2.05 -11.28
CA GLU A 214 -16.19 2.35 -10.02
C GLU A 214 -15.40 1.74 -8.85
N LEU A 215 -15.07 2.56 -7.85
CA LEU A 215 -14.58 2.08 -6.55
C LEU A 215 -15.67 2.31 -5.51
N ALA A 216 -16.03 1.27 -4.76
CA ALA A 216 -17.08 1.35 -3.75
C ALA A 216 -16.62 0.85 -2.39
N GLY A 217 -16.77 1.71 -1.37
CA GLY A 217 -16.56 1.37 0.03
C GLY A 217 -17.77 0.65 0.60
N ILE A 218 -17.68 -0.65 0.76
CA ILE A 218 -18.75 -1.50 1.28
C ILE A 218 -18.74 -1.45 2.81
N PRO A 219 -19.85 -1.07 3.46
CA PRO A 219 -19.96 -1.17 4.91
C PRO A 219 -19.90 -2.63 5.34
N THR A 220 -18.90 -2.98 6.14
CA THR A 220 -18.77 -4.31 6.77
C THR A 220 -19.09 -4.20 8.26
N ALA A 221 -19.62 -5.29 8.83
CA ALA A 221 -20.01 -5.34 10.25
C ALA A 221 -18.80 -5.55 11.18
N ASP A 222 -17.75 -6.17 10.67
CA ASP A 222 -16.47 -6.40 11.34
C ASP A 222 -15.38 -5.90 10.39
N TRP A 223 -14.61 -4.91 10.83
CA TRP A 223 -13.45 -4.44 10.08
C TRP A 223 -12.35 -5.38 10.53
N GLY A 224 -11.73 -6.12 9.61
CA GLY A 224 -10.62 -7.01 9.96
C GLY A 224 -9.47 -6.26 10.65
N GLU A 225 -8.31 -6.90 10.84
CA GLU A 225 -7.17 -6.20 11.45
C GLU A 225 -6.64 -5.04 10.56
N VAL A 226 -6.96 -5.04 9.26
CA VAL A 226 -6.49 -4.07 8.26
C VAL A 226 -7.68 -3.32 7.65
N PRO A 227 -7.89 -2.04 8.00
CA PRO A 227 -8.96 -1.25 7.41
C PRO A 227 -8.78 -1.05 5.91
N GLY A 228 -9.89 -1.16 5.16
CA GLY A 228 -9.90 -0.84 3.74
C GLY A 228 -9.46 -1.98 2.83
N ASP A 229 -9.52 -3.20 3.32
CA ASP A 229 -9.16 -4.39 2.53
C ASP A 229 -10.04 -4.53 1.28
N LEU A 230 -9.46 -5.04 0.19
CA LEU A 230 -10.23 -5.37 -1.00
C LEU A 230 -11.24 -6.49 -0.71
N ILE A 231 -12.46 -6.29 -1.19
CA ILE A 231 -13.56 -7.24 -1.04
C ILE A 231 -13.83 -7.96 -2.35
N SER A 232 -13.85 -7.22 -3.47
CA SER A 232 -14.11 -7.81 -4.77
C SER A 232 -13.54 -7.00 -5.94
N LEU A 233 -13.28 -7.69 -7.05
CA LEU A 233 -12.94 -7.13 -8.35
C LEU A 233 -13.88 -7.71 -9.39
N LYS A 234 -14.42 -6.86 -10.27
CA LYS A 234 -15.11 -7.29 -11.49
C LYS A 234 -14.50 -6.60 -12.69
N LEU A 235 -14.10 -7.41 -13.67
CA LEU A 235 -13.67 -6.99 -14.99
C LEU A 235 -14.73 -7.43 -15.99
N ALA A 236 -15.21 -6.51 -16.82
CA ALA A 236 -16.21 -6.78 -17.85
C ALA A 236 -15.92 -5.97 -19.12
N SER A 237 -16.64 -6.31 -20.19
CA SER A 237 -16.58 -5.60 -21.46
C SER A 237 -17.98 -5.30 -22.00
N THR A 238 -18.16 -4.15 -22.63
CA THR A 238 -19.35 -3.86 -23.43
C THR A 238 -19.43 -4.71 -24.71
N ASN A 239 -18.31 -5.32 -25.14
CA ASN A 239 -18.28 -6.27 -26.26
C ASN A 239 -18.75 -7.66 -25.79
N PRO A 240 -19.96 -8.14 -26.17
CA PRO A 240 -20.49 -9.41 -25.68
C PRO A 240 -19.70 -10.65 -26.16
N LYS A 241 -18.82 -10.49 -27.15
CA LYS A 241 -17.94 -11.55 -27.65
C LYS A 241 -16.60 -11.62 -26.90
N ALA A 242 -16.32 -10.67 -26.02
CA ALA A 242 -15.10 -10.67 -25.24
C ALA A 242 -15.16 -11.70 -24.10
N ASP A 243 -14.21 -12.63 -24.06
CA ASP A 243 -14.03 -13.57 -22.96
C ASP A 243 -13.11 -12.97 -21.87
N CYS A 244 -13.48 -11.80 -21.35
CA CYS A 244 -12.72 -11.09 -20.31
C CYS A 244 -13.48 -10.95 -18.99
N GLY A 245 -14.72 -11.44 -18.93
CA GLY A 245 -15.54 -11.45 -17.72
C GLY A 245 -14.83 -12.20 -16.60
N THR A 246 -14.47 -11.48 -15.54
CA THR A 246 -13.76 -12.02 -14.36
C THR A 246 -14.35 -11.37 -13.12
N VAL A 247 -14.68 -12.18 -12.12
CA VAL A 247 -15.05 -11.72 -10.78
C VAL A 247 -14.15 -12.43 -9.78
N LEU A 248 -13.50 -11.64 -8.93
CA LEU A 248 -12.73 -12.12 -7.78
C LEU A 248 -13.40 -11.61 -6.50
N CYS A 249 -13.57 -12.45 -5.49
CA CYS A 249 -14.10 -12.04 -4.18
C CYS A 249 -13.28 -12.66 -3.04
N SER A 250 -13.08 -11.95 -1.93
CA SER A 250 -12.51 -12.52 -0.69
C SER A 250 -13.58 -13.26 0.13
N GLU A 251 -14.80 -12.72 0.16
CA GLU A 251 -15.96 -13.27 0.90
C GLU A 251 -17.21 -13.45 0.03
N THR A 252 -18.12 -14.34 0.47
CA THR A 252 -19.40 -14.62 -0.19
C THR A 252 -20.28 -13.38 -0.36
N THR A 253 -20.21 -12.43 0.58
CA THR A 253 -21.02 -11.20 0.54
C THR A 253 -20.63 -10.27 -0.60
N GLY A 254 -19.33 -10.20 -0.94
CA GLY A 254 -18.83 -9.41 -2.07
C GLY A 254 -19.33 -9.92 -3.42
N CYS A 255 -19.47 -11.23 -3.58
CA CYS A 255 -19.96 -11.83 -4.82
C CYS A 255 -21.43 -11.48 -5.12
N MET A 256 -22.28 -11.33 -4.11
CA MET A 256 -23.71 -11.02 -4.32
C MET A 256 -23.96 -9.64 -4.96
N ARG A 257 -23.19 -8.61 -4.57
CA ARG A 257 -23.27 -7.26 -5.18
C ARG A 257 -22.86 -7.30 -6.65
N MET A 258 -21.84 -8.10 -6.97
CA MET A 258 -21.26 -8.20 -8.31
C MET A 258 -22.15 -8.95 -9.31
N GLU A 259 -22.94 -9.92 -8.83
CA GLU A 259 -23.91 -10.69 -9.61
C GLU A 259 -25.21 -9.92 -9.91
N ALA A 260 -25.64 -9.03 -9.00
CA ALA A 260 -26.87 -8.24 -9.17
C ALA A 260 -26.80 -7.21 -10.32
N GLY A 261 -25.59 -6.91 -10.84
CA GLY A 261 -25.34 -5.95 -11.91
C GLY A 261 -25.67 -6.41 -13.33
N GLY A 262 -26.35 -7.54 -13.54
CA GLY A 262 -27.04 -7.85 -14.80
C GLY A 262 -26.19 -7.88 -16.08
N GLY A 263 -24.98 -8.42 -16.03
CA GLY A 263 -24.13 -8.58 -17.21
C GLY A 263 -24.51 -9.81 -18.05
N ALA A 264 -24.70 -9.64 -19.37
CA ALA A 264 -24.99 -10.72 -20.31
C ALA A 264 -23.76 -11.61 -20.66
N GLN A 265 -22.62 -11.41 -20.00
CA GLN A 265 -21.38 -12.14 -20.23
C GLN A 265 -21.22 -13.30 -19.25
N SER A 266 -20.59 -14.38 -19.71
CA SER A 266 -20.16 -15.46 -18.82
C SER A 266 -19.07 -14.92 -17.88
N LEU A 267 -19.35 -14.89 -16.58
CA LEU A 267 -18.39 -14.46 -15.56
C LEU A 267 -17.67 -15.68 -14.98
N ARG A 268 -16.34 -15.66 -15.00
CA ARG A 268 -15.54 -16.61 -14.21
C ARG A 268 -15.39 -16.05 -12.81
N ILE A 269 -15.87 -16.79 -11.82
CA ILE A 269 -15.81 -16.39 -10.41
C ILE A 269 -14.71 -17.22 -9.74
N ASN A 270 -13.68 -16.53 -9.26
CA ASN A 270 -12.63 -17.14 -8.44
C ASN A 270 -12.66 -16.53 -7.04
N GLN A 271 -12.37 -17.34 -6.03
CA GLN A 271 -12.23 -16.85 -4.68
C GLN A 271 -10.77 -16.48 -4.42
N VAL A 272 -10.55 -15.25 -3.95
CA VAL A 272 -9.27 -14.85 -3.38
C VAL A 272 -9.22 -15.45 -1.99
N SER A 273 -8.24 -16.31 -1.74
CA SER A 273 -8.02 -16.84 -0.39
C SER A 273 -7.83 -15.66 0.55
N SER A 274 -8.70 -15.55 1.56
CA SER A 274 -8.51 -14.60 2.64
C SER A 274 -7.19 -14.96 3.32
N LEU A 275 -6.14 -14.16 3.09
CA LEU A 275 -4.88 -14.26 3.83
C LEU A 275 -4.97 -13.52 5.17
N THR A 276 -6.13 -13.59 5.82
CA THR A 276 -6.41 -13.13 7.19
C THR A 276 -5.24 -13.56 8.10
N ASP A 277 -4.35 -12.72 8.60
CA ASP A 277 -4.00 -11.33 8.35
C ASP A 277 -2.51 -11.33 7.99
N GLN A 278 -2.11 -10.71 6.88
CA GLN A 278 -0.70 -10.35 6.71
C GLN A 278 -0.39 -9.22 7.69
N LYS A 279 -0.06 -9.60 8.93
CA LYS A 279 0.18 -8.66 10.02
C LYS A 279 1.34 -7.73 9.67
N THR A 280 1.22 -6.47 10.05
CA THR A 280 2.21 -5.43 9.78
C THR A 280 3.61 -5.84 10.26
N GLU A 281 3.74 -6.56 11.39
CA GLU A 281 5.04 -7.01 11.90
C GLU A 281 5.69 -8.07 11.00
N GLN A 282 4.88 -8.99 10.44
CA GLN A 282 5.37 -10.02 9.54
C GLN A 282 5.84 -9.40 8.21
N LEU A 283 5.04 -8.50 7.64
CA LEU A 283 5.37 -7.78 6.41
C LEU A 283 6.59 -6.88 6.59
N LEU A 284 6.68 -6.16 7.71
CA LEU A 284 7.85 -5.37 8.05
C LEU A 284 9.11 -6.26 8.15
N GLY A 285 8.98 -7.44 8.79
CA GLY A 285 10.05 -8.43 8.87
C GLY A 285 10.55 -8.89 7.51
N GLN A 286 9.65 -9.13 6.56
CA GLN A 286 9.97 -9.48 5.17
C GLN A 286 10.58 -8.30 4.41
N GLN A 287 10.04 -7.09 4.57
CA GLN A 287 10.52 -5.90 3.87
C GLN A 287 11.95 -5.54 4.28
N LEU A 288 12.31 -5.71 5.55
CA LEU A 288 13.67 -5.48 6.05
C LEU A 288 14.71 -6.48 5.51
N GLN A 289 14.29 -7.53 4.79
CA GLN A 289 15.17 -8.48 4.11
C GLN A 289 15.30 -8.18 2.60
N ARG A 290 14.57 -7.16 2.10
CA ARG A 290 14.57 -6.76 0.70
C ARG A 290 15.30 -5.43 0.53
N TRP A 291 16.09 -5.33 -0.53
CA TRP A 291 16.84 -4.13 -0.87
C TRP A 291 16.40 -3.60 -2.22
N GLY A 292 16.36 -2.27 -2.32
CA GLY A 292 16.02 -1.56 -3.54
C GLY A 292 14.53 -1.27 -3.73
N GLN A 293 14.25 -0.51 -4.79
CA GLN A 293 12.92 -0.05 -5.15
C GLN A 293 12.11 -1.16 -5.83
N GLU A 294 10.86 -1.32 -5.42
CA GLU A 294 9.93 -2.22 -6.10
C GLU A 294 9.36 -1.52 -7.35
N VAL A 295 9.79 -1.99 -8.54
CA VAL A 295 9.43 -1.39 -9.83
C VAL A 295 7.92 -1.39 -10.05
N LEU A 296 7.24 -2.52 -9.78
CA LEU A 296 5.79 -2.63 -9.92
C LEU A 296 5.05 -1.63 -9.03
N TYR A 297 5.50 -1.44 -7.79
CA TYR A 297 4.92 -0.45 -6.89
C TYR A 297 5.07 0.96 -7.45
N SER A 298 6.26 1.31 -7.94
CA SER A 298 6.56 2.65 -8.45
C SER A 298 5.77 2.96 -9.72
N GLU A 299 5.68 2.01 -10.66
CA GLU A 299 4.89 2.15 -11.89
C GLU A 299 3.38 2.22 -11.62
N SER A 300 2.90 1.57 -10.56
CA SER A 300 1.49 1.58 -10.17
C SER A 300 1.13 2.87 -9.44
N MET A 301 2.01 3.33 -8.55
CA MET A 301 1.85 4.58 -7.82
C MET A 301 1.93 5.81 -8.72
N ALA A 302 2.73 5.78 -9.80
CA ALA A 302 2.72 6.85 -10.80
C ALA A 302 1.32 7.07 -11.39
N ILE A 303 0.62 6.00 -11.76
CA ILE A 303 -0.75 6.09 -12.27
C ILE A 303 -1.74 6.47 -11.14
N ALA A 304 -1.59 5.91 -9.94
CA ALA A 304 -2.43 6.29 -8.80
C ALA A 304 -2.31 7.78 -8.47
N HIS A 305 -1.09 8.34 -8.54
CA HIS A 305 -0.81 9.76 -8.35
C HIS A 305 -1.49 10.62 -9.41
N GLU A 306 -1.40 10.24 -10.69
CA GLU A 306 -2.11 10.93 -11.79
C GLU A 306 -3.63 10.91 -11.61
N ILE A 307 -4.21 9.77 -11.21
CA ILE A 307 -5.65 9.65 -10.91
C ILE A 307 -6.05 10.65 -9.82
N LEU A 308 -5.29 10.69 -8.71
CA LEU A 308 -5.59 11.55 -7.57
C LEU A 308 -5.41 13.03 -7.89
N ALA A 309 -4.45 13.39 -8.75
CA ALA A 309 -4.26 14.76 -9.22
C ALA A 309 -5.46 15.29 -10.03
N LEU A 310 -6.19 14.43 -10.75
CA LEU A 310 -7.40 14.81 -11.49
C LEU A 310 -8.56 15.19 -10.57
N GLY A 311 -8.63 14.64 -9.35
CA GLY A 311 -9.68 14.93 -8.38
C GLY A 311 -9.63 16.36 -7.83
N ASP A 312 -8.46 16.99 -7.86
CA ASP A 312 -8.27 18.36 -7.38
C ASP A 312 -8.69 19.41 -8.43
N LEU A 313 -8.71 19.06 -9.71
CA LEU A 313 -9.14 19.96 -10.80
C LEU A 313 -10.66 20.24 -10.81
N GLY A 314 -11.43 19.46 -10.04
CA GLY A 314 -12.88 19.59 -9.89
C GLY A 314 -13.34 20.31 -8.62
N LYS A 315 -12.41 20.83 -7.80
CA LYS A 315 -12.70 21.59 -6.56
C LYS A 315 -12.52 23.09 -6.74
#